data_AF-A0A1L8Z8Q0-F1
#
_entry.id   AF-A0A1L8Z8Q0-F1
#
_cell.length_a   1.000
_cell.length_b   1.000
_cell.length_c   1.000
_cell.angle_alpha   90.00
_cell.angle_beta   90.00
_cell.angle_gamma   90.00
#
_symmetry.space_group_name_H-M   'P 1'
#
loop_
_entity.id
_entity.type
_entity.pdbx_description
1 polymer ?
#
loop_
_entity_poly.entity_id
_entity_poly.type
_entity_poly.pdbx_seq_one_letter_code
_entity_poly.pdbx_strand_id
1 'polypeptide(L)'
;MQKINLLILFMLIISISNLISYEIKKDEIIKVKTLIIGFKGPSEPYFNFPIKKEDKNKSLFEIIGIGLENFINQIGAENILEVKSLSHLMGFSFVVVYKEKKK
;
A
#
# COMPACT_ATOMS: atom_id res chain seq x y z
N MET A 1 11.80 -13.72 -17.59
CA MET A 1 10.38 -13.36 -17.35
C MET A 1 9.95 -13.96 -16.01
N GLN A 2 9.77 -13.14 -14.99
CA GLN A 2 9.27 -13.60 -13.69
C GLN A 2 7.79 -13.96 -13.84
N LYS A 3 7.46 -15.26 -13.68
CA LYS A 3 6.07 -15.73 -13.64
C LYS A 3 5.45 -15.21 -12.35
N ILE A 4 4.70 -14.11 -12.42
CA ILE A 4 3.81 -13.71 -11.33
C ILE A 4 2.92 -14.92 -11.02
N ASN A 5 2.92 -15.36 -9.75
CA ASN A 5 2.10 -16.47 -9.32
C ASN A 5 0.63 -16.05 -9.46
N LEU A 6 0.00 -16.50 -10.55
CA LEU A 6 -1.34 -16.08 -11.00
C LEU A 6 -2.38 -16.25 -9.90
N LEU A 7 -2.18 -17.23 -9.00
CA LEU A 7 -3.02 -17.50 -7.84
C LEU A 7 -3.02 -16.34 -6.84
N ILE A 8 -1.86 -15.73 -6.57
CA ILE A 8 -1.73 -14.61 -5.63
C ILE A 8 -2.41 -13.37 -6.21
N LEU A 9 -2.24 -13.14 -7.51
CA LEU A 9 -2.94 -12.07 -8.22
C LEU A 9 -4.46 -12.27 -8.18
N PHE A 10 -4.93 -13.50 -8.39
CA PHE A 10 -6.35 -13.85 -8.32
C PHE A 10 -6.93 -13.64 -6.91
N MET A 11 -6.24 -14.10 -5.87
CA MET A 11 -6.69 -13.90 -4.49
C MET A 11 -6.74 -12.41 -4.12
N LEU A 12 -5.75 -11.62 -4.56
CA LEU A 12 -5.75 -10.17 -4.35
C LEU A 12 -6.94 -9.50 -5.05
N ILE A 13 -7.22 -9.87 -6.30
CA ILE A 13 -8.38 -9.35 -7.07
C ILE A 13 -9.69 -9.70 -6.38
N ILE A 14 -9.88 -10.95 -5.94
CA ILE A 14 -11.11 -11.39 -5.26
C ILE A 14 -11.30 -10.66 -3.93
N SER A 15 -10.24 -10.49 -3.13
CA SER A 15 -10.31 -9.73 -1.87
C SER A 15 -10.68 -8.27 -2.11
N ILE A 16 -10.12 -7.64 -3.15
CA ILE A 16 -10.47 -6.26 -3.53
C ILE A 16 -11.92 -6.17 -4.02
N SER A 17 -12.38 -7.11 -4.85
CA SER A 17 -13.77 -7.13 -5.35
C SER A 17 -14.82 -7.34 -4.25
N ASN A 18 -14.53 -8.20 -3.28
CA ASN A 18 -15.41 -8.42 -2.13
C ASN A 18 -15.47 -7.18 -1.22
N LEU A 19 -14.33 -6.52 -1.01
CA LEU A 19 -14.25 -5.26 -0.25
C LEU A 19 -15.06 -4.14 -0.94
N ILE A 20 -14.93 -4.01 -2.26
CA ILE A 20 -15.69 -3.04 -3.07
C ILE A 20 -17.20 -3.32 -3.00
N SER A 21 -17.62 -4.59 -3.16
CA SER A 21 -19.05 -4.96 -3.08
C SER A 21 -19.66 -4.72 -1.69
N TYR A 22 -18.88 -4.85 -0.62
CA TYR A 22 -19.39 -4.74 0.75
C TYR A 22 -19.80 -3.31 1.12
N GLU A 23 -18.99 -2.27 0.84
CA GLU A 23 -19.36 -0.89 1.22
C GLU A 23 -19.84 0.00 0.05
N ILE A 24 -20.06 -0.49 -1.19
CA ILE A 24 -21.03 0.16 -2.11
C ILE A 24 -22.43 0.28 -1.46
N LYS A 25 -22.74 -0.60 -0.49
CA LYS A 25 -24.00 -0.55 0.27
C LYS A 25 -24.06 0.52 1.36
N LYS A 26 -22.95 1.18 1.71
CA LYS A 26 -22.94 2.33 2.63
C LYS A 26 -22.47 3.54 1.83
N ASP A 27 -22.98 4.74 2.08
CA ASP A 27 -22.61 5.96 1.35
C ASP A 27 -21.14 6.42 1.54
N GLU A 28 -20.23 5.50 1.87
CA GLU A 28 -18.82 5.72 2.17
C GLU A 28 -17.96 5.21 1.01
N ILE A 29 -17.17 6.08 0.39
CA ILE A 29 -16.23 5.69 -0.65
C ILE A 29 -15.01 5.06 0.03
N ILE A 30 -14.95 3.72 0.06
CA ILE A 30 -13.70 3.00 0.35
C ILE A 30 -12.70 3.24 -0.79
N LYS A 31 -11.44 3.51 -0.40
CA LYS A 31 -10.29 3.54 -1.29
C LYS A 31 -9.20 2.61 -0.77
N VAL A 32 -8.36 2.17 -1.71
CA VAL A 32 -7.20 1.33 -1.42
C VAL A 32 -5.95 2.07 -1.91
N LYS A 33 -4.97 2.24 -1.02
CA LYS A 33 -3.65 2.77 -1.35
C LYS A 33 -2.59 1.71 -1.05
N THR A 34 -1.75 1.43 -2.04
CA THR A 34 -0.58 0.58 -1.84
C THR A 34 0.67 1.44 -1.75
N LEU A 35 1.47 1.26 -0.70
CA LEU A 35 2.82 1.82 -0.55
C LEU A 35 3.80 0.69 -0.81
N ILE A 36 4.68 0.84 -1.78
CA ILE A 36 5.56 -0.22 -2.27
C ILE A 36 7.00 0.26 -2.19
N ILE A 37 7.86 -0.58 -1.61
CA ILE A 37 9.29 -0.61 -1.85
C ILE A 37 9.60 -1.87 -2.66
N GLY A 38 10.08 -1.69 -3.88
CA GLY A 38 10.57 -2.78 -4.72
C GLY A 38 12.06 -2.61 -5.02
N PHE A 39 12.66 -3.61 -5.66
CA PHE A 39 13.99 -3.51 -6.24
C PHE A 39 13.91 -3.69 -7.75
N LYS A 40 14.37 -2.69 -8.53
CA LYS A 40 14.53 -2.83 -9.98
C LYS A 40 15.82 -3.59 -10.35
N GLY A 41 16.76 -3.65 -9.42
CA GLY A 41 18.02 -4.40 -9.48
C GLY A 41 18.66 -4.48 -8.09
N PRO A 42 19.84 -5.11 -7.94
CA PRO A 42 20.50 -5.35 -6.65
C PRO A 42 20.72 -4.10 -5.78
N SER A 43 20.76 -2.92 -6.39
CA SER A 43 21.11 -1.64 -5.76
C SER A 43 20.16 -0.50 -6.13
N GLU A 44 19.06 -0.78 -6.83
CA GLU A 44 18.10 0.24 -7.25
C GLU A 44 16.72 0.03 -6.62
N PRO A 45 16.48 0.61 -5.42
CA PRO A 45 15.17 0.58 -4.82
C PRO A 45 14.19 1.46 -5.59
N TYR A 46 12.98 0.97 -5.75
CA TYR A 46 11.86 1.65 -6.36
C TYR A 46 10.79 1.93 -5.31
N PHE A 47 10.23 3.14 -5.34
CA PHE A 47 9.21 3.60 -4.43
C PHE A 47 8.05 4.16 -5.24
N ASN A 48 6.82 3.83 -4.87
CA ASN A 48 5.62 4.40 -5.50
C ASN A 48 5.03 5.58 -4.72
N PHE A 49 5.76 6.09 -3.74
CA PHE A 49 5.41 7.22 -2.89
C PHE A 49 6.58 8.20 -2.81
N PRO A 50 6.32 9.50 -2.55
CA PRO A 50 7.38 10.49 -2.45
C PRO A 50 8.25 10.25 -1.21
N ILE A 51 9.56 10.40 -1.37
CA ILE A 51 10.56 10.32 -0.29
C ILE A 51 11.32 11.61 -0.21
N LYS A 52 11.40 12.19 0.98
CA LYS A 52 12.16 13.42 1.23
C LYS A 52 13.66 13.14 1.06
N LYS A 53 14.42 14.19 0.71
CA LYS A 53 15.87 14.05 0.51
C LYS A 53 16.58 13.58 1.79
N GLU A 54 16.14 14.04 2.97
CA GLU A 54 16.72 13.62 4.26
C GLU A 54 16.54 12.13 4.58
N ASP A 55 15.48 11.50 4.07
CA ASP A 55 15.13 10.12 4.41
C ASP A 55 15.78 9.08 3.49
N LYS A 56 16.43 9.50 2.39
CA LYS A 56 17.02 8.59 1.39
C LYS A 56 18.15 7.70 1.93
N ASN A 57 18.80 8.12 3.01
CA ASN A 57 19.90 7.38 3.62
C ASN A 57 19.43 6.39 4.69
N LYS A 58 18.14 6.36 5.02
CA LYS A 58 17.56 5.44 6.00
C LYS A 58 17.42 4.04 5.40
N SER A 59 17.24 3.05 6.26
CA SER A 59 16.94 1.69 5.81
C SER A 59 15.59 1.65 5.08
N LEU A 60 15.43 0.70 4.17
CA LEU A 60 14.18 0.58 3.40
C LEU A 60 12.97 0.34 4.30
N PHE A 61 13.12 -0.42 5.38
CA PHE A 61 12.05 -0.62 6.37
C PHE A 61 11.64 0.68 7.06
N GLU A 62 12.59 1.56 7.37
CA GLU A 62 12.27 2.90 7.92
C GLU A 62 11.58 3.77 6.87
N ILE A 63 12.06 3.75 5.63
CA ILE A 63 11.48 4.55 4.55
C ILE A 63 10.01 4.18 4.31
N ILE A 64 9.66 2.88 4.30
CA ILE A 64 8.26 2.48 4.13
C ILE A 64 7.42 2.82 5.36
N GLY A 65 7.98 2.73 6.56
CA GLY A 65 7.33 3.17 7.79
C GLY A 65 6.97 4.65 7.73
N ILE A 66 7.92 5.49 7.32
CA ILE A 66 7.71 6.94 7.12
C ILE A 66 6.66 7.21 6.04
N GLY A 67 6.70 6.44 4.94
CA GLY A 67 5.69 6.52 3.89
C GLY A 67 4.28 6.22 4.41
N LEU A 68 4.15 5.18 5.25
CA LEU A 68 2.89 4.79 5.88
C LEU A 68 2.40 5.85 6.86
N GLU A 69 3.28 6.33 7.75
CA GLU A 69 2.96 7.37 8.72
C GLU A 69 2.48 8.65 8.02
N ASN A 70 3.18 9.11 6.99
CA ASN A 70 2.80 10.28 6.21
C ASN A 70 1.42 10.08 5.56
N PHE A 71 1.15 8.90 5.02
CA PHE A 71 -0.15 8.59 4.42
C PHE A 71 -1.29 8.60 5.45
N ILE A 72 -1.08 7.96 6.61
CA ILE A 72 -2.05 7.94 7.70
C ILE A 72 -2.31 9.37 8.20
N ASN A 73 -1.28 10.19 8.37
CA ASN A 73 -1.42 11.59 8.79
C ASN A 73 -2.17 12.46 7.75
N GLN A 74 -2.05 12.16 6.46
CA GLN A 74 -2.80 12.87 5.40
C GLN A 74 -4.28 12.50 5.38
N ILE A 75 -4.60 11.24 5.67
CA ILE A 75 -5.97 10.72 5.60
C ILE A 75 -6.71 10.86 6.94
N GLY A 76 -6.00 10.90 8.06
CA GLY A 76 -6.55 10.76 9.41
C GLY A 76 -6.63 9.28 9.81
N ALA A 77 -6.08 8.94 10.98
CA ALA A 77 -6.02 7.57 11.47
C ALA A 77 -7.42 6.95 11.67
N GLU A 78 -8.40 7.77 12.01
CA GLU A 78 -9.80 7.39 12.17
C GLU A 78 -10.48 6.94 10.87
N ASN A 79 -9.91 7.30 9.73
CA ASN A 79 -10.43 6.94 8.41
C ASN A 79 -9.78 5.66 7.86
N ILE A 80 -8.78 5.10 8.56
CA ILE A 80 -8.14 3.84 8.18
C ILE A 80 -8.99 2.67 8.65
N LEU A 81 -9.35 1.77 7.73
CA LEU A 81 -10.10 0.56 8.04
C LEU A 81 -9.17 -0.63 8.26
N GLU A 82 -8.12 -0.72 7.45
CA GLU A 82 -7.21 -1.84 7.52
C GLU A 82 -5.83 -1.47 6.96
N VAL A 83 -4.79 -2.03 7.57
CA VAL A 83 -3.43 -2.02 7.04
C VAL A 83 -2.94 -3.46 6.98
N LYS A 84 -2.56 -3.91 5.79
CA LYS A 84 -1.89 -5.20 5.57
C LYS A 84 -0.47 -4.97 5.08
N SER A 85 0.47 -5.74 5.60
CA SER A 85 1.81 -5.84 5.04
C SER A 85 1.92 -7.05 4.12
N LEU A 86 2.67 -6.88 3.04
CA LEU A 86 3.06 -7.95 2.13
C LEU A 86 4.57 -7.89 1.97
N SER A 87 5.23 -9.01 2.24
CA SER A 87 6.68 -9.16 2.06
C SER A 87 6.95 -10.22 0.99
N HIS A 88 7.80 -9.88 0.04
CA HIS A 88 8.31 -10.82 -0.95
C HIS A 88 9.81 -10.58 -1.17
N LEU A 89 10.49 -11.56 -1.76
CA LEU A 89 11.93 -11.55 -2.02
C LEU A 89 12.46 -10.30 -2.77
N MET A 90 11.61 -9.59 -3.50
CA MET A 90 11.98 -8.42 -4.33
C MET A 90 11.27 -7.14 -3.92
N GLY A 91 10.60 -7.13 -2.76
CA GLY A 91 9.93 -5.93 -2.28
C GLY A 91 9.04 -6.15 -1.07
N PHE A 92 8.72 -5.05 -0.42
CA PHE A 92 7.83 -4.97 0.72
C PHE A 92 6.77 -3.91 0.46
N SER A 93 5.53 -4.16 0.85
CA SER A 93 4.45 -3.21 0.67
C SER A 93 3.49 -3.16 1.84
N PHE A 94 2.85 -2.00 1.99
CA PHE A 94 1.63 -1.85 2.78
C PHE A 94 0.45 -1.64 1.84
N VAL A 95 -0.64 -2.34 2.09
CA VAL A 95 -1.95 -2.09 1.51
C VAL A 95 -2.78 -1.44 2.61
N VAL A 96 -3.21 -0.20 2.36
CA VAL A 96 -4.03 0.58 3.29
C VAL A 96 -5.41 0.75 2.69
N VAL A 97 -6.42 0.25 3.40
CA VAL A 97 -7.83 0.44 3.10
C VAL A 97 -8.33 1.59 3.96
N TYR A 98 -8.95 2.59 3.35
CA TYR A 98 -9.41 3.78 4.05
C TYR A 98 -10.72 4.32 3.49
N LYS A 99 -11.46 5.04 4.32
CA LYS A 99 -12.65 5.80 3.93
C LYS A 99 -12.24 7.18 3.46
N GLU A 100 -12.71 7.58 2.29
CA GLU A 100 -12.58 8.97 1.85
C GLU A 100 -13.86 9.73 2.18
N LYS A 101 -13.74 10.79 3.00
CA LYS A 101 -14.85 11.74 3.18
C LYS A 101 -15.10 12.43 1.85
N LYS A 102 -16.33 12.35 1.34
CA LYS A 102 -16.79 13.28 0.29
C LYS A 102 -16.60 14.70 0.82
N LYS A 103 -15.82 15.51 0.10
CA LYS A 103 -15.81 16.96 0.29
C LYS A 103 -17.15 17.55 -0.12
#